data_AF-A0A7J9YY03-F1
#
_entry.id   AF-A0A7J9YY03-F1
#
_cell.length_a   1.000
_cell.length_b   1.000
_cell.length_c   1.000
_cell.angle_alpha   90.00
_cell.angle_beta   90.00
_cell.angle_gamma   90.00
#
_symmetry.space_group_name_H-M   'P 1'
#
loop_
_entity.id
_entity.type
_entity.pdbx_description
1 polymer ?
#
loop_
_entity_poly.entity_id
_entity_poly.type
_entity_poly.pdbx_seq_one_letter_code
_entity_poly.pdbx_strand_id
1 'polypeptide(L)'
;MGKRRAGDRRPNRQRAAEPVAPGLEVGGPGRLAAQARQAQAARDRGSAAAPPRRTLLPEAAGAPCAARGRSSLHGRLSPAQHDLAALAAPVPDRARRRAGDREQDGAGGRGLRHRDPPALPRAGLAGGRRQHLQPRAPAQRPGGGRPELIVDLHAHYPMHLVPPDDGTLIDLLSTARGRRRLRDRVRARLIGLASRFGNYRSFESGPRVTMPQLRDGHVGVALSVVYSFFDEVDLDVPYGAPPAAGYLPRLMRQLDTVEADIAERHADEAAVVHDRSALDRELGNGRVALVHCVEGGFHLGATPEEVDRAVTRLAERGVAYIVLPHLMWRGVATNSPALPFLPDWLYRVLFHQPRLGLSELGTAAVRAMVREGILIDLSHMSTRTLEDTFALLDELDPDRRVPLIASHSAFRFGRQEYGIDEETVRLLAGRDGVVGLIFAQHQLNDGVRRRPTKSFEESFEVICRHLDRIAEITGSHRHAAIGSDFDGFIKPTMGGLESMSDMARLERALRDRHGAEDAERICSDNALRVLRAGWGAR
;
A
#
# COMPACT_ATOMS: atom_id res chain seq x y z
N MET A 1 6.26 -56.69 59.72
CA MET A 1 5.22 -57.30 58.84
C MET A 1 4.38 -56.16 58.26
N GLY A 2 4.10 -55.98 56.98
CA GLY A 2 4.38 -56.69 55.73
C GLY A 2 3.48 -56.07 54.64
N LYS A 3 4.10 -55.68 53.52
CA LYS A 3 3.55 -55.48 52.16
C LYS A 3 2.67 -54.25 51.84
N ARG A 4 3.31 -53.23 51.24
CA ARG A 4 2.71 -52.26 50.32
C ARG A 4 2.72 -52.83 48.88
N ARG A 5 1.68 -52.57 48.09
CA ARG A 5 1.52 -53.01 46.69
C ARG A 5 2.18 -52.03 45.70
N ALA A 6 3.02 -52.58 44.81
CA ALA A 6 3.40 -52.04 43.50
C ALA A 6 2.28 -52.36 42.48
N GLY A 7 2.02 -51.63 41.39
CA GLY A 7 2.93 -50.83 40.55
C GLY A 7 3.20 -51.63 39.27
N ASP A 8 2.37 -51.41 38.25
CA ASP A 8 2.24 -52.19 37.02
C ASP A 8 3.16 -51.69 35.88
N ARG A 9 3.49 -52.63 34.98
CA ARG A 9 4.02 -52.52 33.59
C ARG A 9 5.52 -52.63 33.32
N ARG A 10 5.79 -53.63 32.46
CA ARG A 10 7.07 -54.18 31.97
C ARG A 10 7.64 -53.43 30.75
N PRO A 11 8.95 -53.63 30.42
CA PRO A 11 9.69 -52.88 29.40
C PRO A 11 9.82 -53.63 28.06
N ASN A 12 10.23 -52.93 27.00
CA ASN A 12 10.70 -53.55 25.76
C ASN A 12 12.03 -52.94 25.26
N ARG A 13 12.76 -53.78 24.52
CA ARG A 13 14.22 -53.92 24.39
C ARG A 13 14.90 -53.07 23.32
N GLN A 14 16.20 -52.84 23.55
CA GLN A 14 17.23 -52.47 22.57
C GLN A 14 17.70 -53.67 21.71
N ARG A 15 18.19 -53.38 20.49
CA ARG A 15 19.25 -54.03 19.67
C ARG A 15 19.17 -53.40 18.26
N ALA A 16 20.20 -53.28 17.41
CA ALA A 16 21.66 -53.31 17.42
C ALA A 16 22.10 -52.89 15.99
N ALA A 17 23.35 -52.45 15.80
CA ALA A 17 23.92 -51.91 14.56
C ALA A 17 24.58 -52.98 13.66
N GLU A 18 24.81 -52.64 12.37
CA GLU A 18 25.97 -52.89 11.46
C GLU A 18 25.55 -53.00 9.96
N PRO A 19 26.43 -52.85 8.93
CA PRO A 19 27.71 -52.12 8.79
C PRO A 19 27.84 -51.30 7.45
N VAL A 20 29.02 -50.72 7.22
CA VAL A 20 29.46 -49.77 6.15
C VAL A 20 30.27 -50.45 5.02
N ALA A 21 30.21 -49.93 3.77
CA ALA A 21 31.33 -49.62 2.80
C ALA A 21 30.92 -49.80 1.30
N PRO A 22 31.67 -49.30 0.27
CA PRO A 22 32.39 -48.02 0.09
C PRO A 22 32.18 -47.32 -1.31
N GLY A 23 32.49 -46.00 -1.37
CA GLY A 23 33.12 -45.22 -2.47
C GLY A 23 32.64 -45.25 -3.94
N LEU A 24 32.40 -44.07 -4.54
CA LEU A 24 32.98 -43.63 -5.84
C LEU A 24 32.67 -42.14 -6.19
N GLU A 25 33.77 -41.40 -6.24
CA GLU A 25 34.19 -40.15 -6.90
C GLU A 25 33.25 -39.16 -7.63
N VAL A 26 33.61 -37.90 -7.32
CA VAL A 26 33.45 -36.58 -7.95
C VAL A 26 33.41 -36.53 -9.49
N GLY A 27 32.44 -35.79 -10.05
CA GLY A 27 32.43 -35.35 -11.45
C GLY A 27 31.81 -33.94 -11.59
N GLY A 28 32.58 -32.98 -12.10
CA GLY A 28 32.27 -31.54 -12.14
C GLY A 28 31.33 -31.04 -13.26
N PRO A 29 31.14 -29.71 -13.37
CA PRO A 29 30.07 -29.07 -14.13
C PRO A 29 30.46 -28.90 -15.60
N GLY A 30 30.18 -29.92 -16.43
CA GLY A 30 30.49 -29.87 -17.87
C GLY A 30 29.46 -30.51 -18.80
N ARG A 31 28.40 -31.13 -18.29
CA ARG A 31 27.46 -31.92 -19.12
C ARG A 31 26.08 -31.33 -19.36
N LEU A 32 25.71 -30.25 -18.68
CA LEU A 32 24.42 -29.57 -18.90
C LEU A 32 24.46 -28.53 -20.05
N ALA A 33 25.64 -28.05 -20.42
CA ALA A 33 25.79 -27.05 -21.50
C ALA A 33 25.73 -27.64 -22.92
N ALA A 34 25.96 -28.96 -23.08
CA ALA A 34 25.97 -29.61 -24.39
C ALA A 34 24.56 -30.01 -24.88
N GLN A 35 23.62 -30.31 -23.97
CA GLN A 35 22.25 -30.67 -24.33
C GLN A 35 21.36 -29.46 -24.67
N ALA A 36 21.67 -28.28 -24.12
CA ALA A 36 20.95 -27.05 -24.44
C ALA A 36 21.26 -26.50 -25.85
N ARG A 37 22.46 -26.74 -26.40
CA ARG A 37 22.86 -26.24 -27.73
C ARG A 37 22.29 -27.05 -28.90
N GLN A 38 21.93 -28.31 -28.70
CA GLN A 38 21.29 -29.14 -29.74
C GLN A 38 19.77 -28.88 -29.87
N ALA A 39 19.11 -28.36 -28.83
CA ALA A 39 17.68 -28.05 -28.87
C ALA A 39 17.36 -26.71 -29.59
N GLN A 40 18.31 -25.76 -29.61
CA GLN A 40 18.13 -24.46 -30.28
C GLN A 40 18.30 -24.56 -31.80
N ALA A 41 19.20 -25.42 -32.29
CA ALA A 41 19.47 -25.59 -33.73
C ALA A 41 18.35 -26.32 -34.51
N ALA A 42 17.39 -26.93 -33.82
CA ALA A 42 16.23 -27.60 -34.42
C ALA A 42 15.00 -26.70 -34.57
N ARG A 43 15.00 -25.49 -33.99
CA ARG A 43 13.89 -24.52 -34.10
C ARG A 43 14.08 -23.49 -35.23
N ASP A 44 15.30 -23.28 -35.70
CA ASP A 44 15.62 -22.29 -36.74
C ASP A 44 15.59 -22.86 -38.18
N ARG A 45 15.04 -24.05 -38.39
CA ARG A 45 14.86 -24.66 -39.72
C ARG A 45 13.42 -25.13 -39.92
N GLY A 46 12.49 -24.20 -40.06
CA GLY A 46 11.11 -24.54 -40.38
C GLY A 46 10.14 -23.37 -40.38
N SER A 47 10.23 -22.51 -41.40
CA SER A 47 9.10 -21.82 -42.05
C SER A 47 9.60 -20.53 -42.71
N ALA A 48 10.02 -20.65 -43.96
CA ALA A 48 10.12 -19.52 -44.89
C ALA A 48 8.97 -19.66 -45.88
N ALA A 49 8.01 -18.73 -45.86
CA ALA A 49 7.01 -18.58 -46.91
C ALA A 49 6.63 -17.09 -47.10
N ALA A 50 6.65 -16.71 -48.37
CA ALA A 50 6.59 -15.41 -49.07
C ALA A 50 5.49 -14.37 -48.67
N PRO A 51 5.68 -13.08 -49.06
CA PRO A 51 4.85 -11.94 -48.62
C PRO A 51 3.59 -11.72 -49.48
N PRO A 52 2.57 -10.99 -48.99
CA PRO A 52 1.39 -10.66 -49.79
C PRO A 52 1.64 -9.49 -50.75
N ARG A 53 1.11 -9.63 -51.96
CA ARG A 53 1.14 -8.65 -53.05
C ARG A 53 0.21 -7.46 -52.77
N ARG A 54 0.70 -6.26 -53.11
CA ARG A 54 -0.04 -5.02 -53.32
C ARG A 54 -1.01 -5.16 -54.51
N THR A 55 -2.22 -4.64 -54.35
CA THR A 55 -3.08 -4.22 -55.46
C THR A 55 -3.55 -2.79 -55.17
N LEU A 56 -3.38 -1.90 -56.15
CA LEU A 56 -3.74 -0.49 -56.12
C LEU A 56 -5.03 -0.26 -56.94
N LEU A 57 -5.95 0.53 -56.35
CA LEU A 57 -6.86 1.54 -56.94
C LEU A 57 -8.09 1.08 -57.78
N PRO A 58 -9.15 1.92 -57.94
CA PRO A 58 -9.24 3.38 -57.67
C PRO A 58 -10.45 3.90 -56.88
N GLU A 59 -10.39 5.21 -56.62
CA GLU A 59 -11.35 6.14 -55.99
C GLU A 59 -12.74 6.21 -56.66
N ALA A 60 -13.75 6.58 -55.88
CA ALA A 60 -14.83 7.47 -56.32
C ALA A 60 -15.50 8.20 -55.14
N ALA A 61 -15.65 9.51 -55.31
CA ALA A 61 -16.23 10.48 -54.39
C ALA A 61 -17.77 10.44 -54.33
N GLY A 62 -18.35 11.03 -53.27
CA GLY A 62 -19.74 11.51 -53.28
C GLY A 62 -20.48 11.47 -51.93
N ALA A 63 -20.48 12.59 -51.21
CA ALA A 63 -21.51 12.94 -50.22
C ALA A 63 -22.62 13.77 -50.92
N PRO A 64 -23.66 14.31 -50.25
CA PRO A 64 -24.47 13.86 -49.08
C PRO A 64 -26.00 13.88 -49.41
N CYS A 65 -26.88 13.31 -48.57
CA CYS A 65 -28.21 13.90 -48.35
C CYS A 65 -28.94 13.36 -47.11
N ALA A 66 -29.71 14.25 -46.49
CA ALA A 66 -30.52 14.05 -45.29
C ALA A 66 -31.92 13.50 -45.61
N ALA A 67 -32.60 13.02 -44.55
CA ALA A 67 -33.99 13.28 -44.16
C ALA A 67 -34.84 12.05 -43.81
N ARG A 68 -35.32 12.08 -42.56
CA ARG A 68 -36.69 11.82 -42.05
C ARG A 68 -37.55 10.75 -42.72
N GLY A 69 -38.10 9.85 -41.89
CA GLY A 69 -39.35 9.15 -42.22
C GLY A 69 -39.76 8.09 -41.20
N ARG A 70 -40.70 8.45 -40.32
CA ARG A 70 -41.42 7.54 -39.40
C ARG A 70 -42.48 6.74 -40.16
N SER A 71 -42.72 5.49 -39.74
CA SER A 71 -44.04 4.84 -39.51
C SER A 71 -43.82 3.33 -39.39
N SER A 72 -43.85 2.76 -38.18
CA SER A 72 -45.04 2.16 -37.52
C SER A 72 -45.65 0.98 -38.26
N LEU A 73 -45.62 -0.20 -37.63
CA LEU A 73 -46.72 -1.17 -37.71
C LEU A 73 -46.81 -1.98 -36.40
N HIS A 74 -48.05 -2.13 -35.96
CA HIS A 74 -48.55 -2.59 -34.68
C HIS A 74 -48.39 -4.09 -34.41
N GLY A 75 -48.30 -4.44 -33.12
CA GLY A 75 -48.72 -5.73 -32.57
C GLY A 75 -49.23 -5.54 -31.14
N ARG A 76 -50.54 -5.75 -30.95
CA ARG A 76 -51.36 -5.60 -29.73
C ARG A 76 -50.91 -6.60 -28.62
N LEU A 77 -51.10 -6.34 -27.33
CA LEU A 77 -52.33 -6.65 -26.55
C LEU A 77 -52.30 -6.02 -25.13
N SER A 78 -53.50 -5.76 -24.62
CA SER A 78 -53.87 -5.03 -23.38
C SER A 78 -53.83 -5.89 -22.09
N PRO A 79 -54.07 -5.31 -20.89
CA PRO A 79 -53.67 -5.86 -19.58
C PRO A 79 -54.79 -6.59 -18.84
N ALA A 80 -54.41 -7.38 -17.82
CA ALA A 80 -55.32 -7.86 -16.79
C ALA A 80 -54.85 -7.37 -15.42
N GLN A 81 -55.71 -6.58 -14.79
CA GLN A 81 -55.67 -6.13 -13.40
C GLN A 81 -56.15 -7.28 -12.50
N HIS A 82 -55.51 -7.47 -11.34
CA HIS A 82 -56.19 -8.02 -10.17
C HIS A 82 -55.78 -7.22 -8.93
N ASP A 83 -56.80 -6.58 -8.36
CA ASP A 83 -56.86 -6.03 -7.02
C ASP A 83 -56.75 -7.14 -5.97
N LEU A 84 -56.07 -6.83 -4.86
CA LEU A 84 -56.51 -7.24 -3.53
C LEU A 84 -55.84 -6.33 -2.49
N ALA A 85 -56.56 -5.26 -2.15
CA ALA A 85 -56.39 -4.52 -0.91
C ALA A 85 -57.16 -5.23 0.21
N ALA A 86 -56.55 -5.31 1.40
CA ALA A 86 -57.16 -5.09 2.73
C ALA A 86 -56.47 -5.96 3.79
N LEU A 87 -55.74 -5.30 4.70
CA LEU A 87 -56.01 -5.33 6.14
C LEU A 87 -54.98 -4.44 6.84
N ALA A 88 -55.40 -3.20 7.11
CA ALA A 88 -54.81 -2.35 8.11
C ALA A 88 -55.67 -2.44 9.38
N ALA A 89 -55.06 -2.68 10.53
CA ALA A 89 -55.40 -1.97 11.76
C ALA A 89 -54.27 -2.09 12.80
N PRO A 90 -54.08 -1.08 13.67
CA PRO A 90 -52.87 -0.87 14.46
C PRO A 90 -53.12 -1.05 15.98
N VAL A 91 -52.19 -0.54 16.81
CA VAL A 91 -52.31 -0.12 18.22
C VAL A 91 -51.76 -1.14 19.26
N PRO A 92 -51.20 -0.75 20.45
CA PRO A 92 -50.86 0.58 20.99
C PRO A 92 -49.42 0.77 21.54
N ASP A 93 -49.07 2.05 21.65
CA ASP A 93 -48.15 2.66 22.60
C ASP A 93 -48.72 2.64 24.04
N ARG A 94 -47.89 2.38 25.06
CA ARG A 94 -48.20 2.66 26.47
C ARG A 94 -46.99 3.20 27.21
N ALA A 95 -47.18 4.42 27.68
CA ALA A 95 -46.29 5.23 28.49
C ALA A 95 -46.29 4.87 29.99
N ARG A 96 -45.15 5.20 30.64
CA ARG A 96 -44.99 5.94 31.92
C ARG A 96 -45.31 5.30 33.29
N ARG A 97 -44.40 5.69 34.24
CA ARG A 97 -44.44 5.71 35.74
C ARG A 97 -44.00 4.40 36.41
N ARG A 98 -43.18 4.36 37.48
CA ARG A 98 -42.85 5.26 38.63
C ARG A 98 -41.35 5.06 39.00
N ALA A 99 -40.53 5.96 39.56
CA ALA A 99 -40.61 6.94 40.66
C ALA A 99 -40.71 6.34 42.09
N GLY A 100 -39.66 6.61 42.90
CA GLY A 100 -39.54 6.45 44.37
C GLY A 100 -38.47 5.42 44.77
N ASP A 101 -37.61 5.63 45.78
CA ASP A 101 -37.29 6.76 46.66
C ASP A 101 -36.07 6.32 47.51
N ARG A 102 -35.19 7.28 47.88
CA ARG A 102 -34.38 7.37 49.15
C ARG A 102 -33.28 6.30 49.42
N GLU A 103 -32.13 6.56 50.07
CA GLU A 103 -31.55 7.52 51.04
C GLU A 103 -30.01 7.57 50.80
N GLN A 104 -29.30 8.70 50.79
CA GLN A 104 -28.77 9.54 51.90
C GLN A 104 -27.92 8.82 52.97
N ASP A 105 -26.61 9.11 52.95
CA ASP A 105 -25.75 9.57 54.06
C ASP A 105 -24.40 10.01 53.42
N GLY A 106 -23.91 11.26 53.53
CA GLY A 106 -23.30 11.88 54.72
C GLY A 106 -21.85 11.37 54.87
N ALA A 107 -20.74 12.13 54.88
CA ALA A 107 -20.48 13.51 55.25
C ALA A 107 -19.01 13.90 54.90
N GLY A 108 -18.73 15.21 54.91
CA GLY A 108 -17.40 15.81 55.17
C GLY A 108 -16.54 16.05 53.91
N GLY A 109 -16.24 17.26 53.46
CA GLY A 109 -16.06 18.53 54.16
C GLY A 109 -14.56 18.81 54.35
N ARG A 110 -13.96 19.64 53.49
CA ARG A 110 -13.01 20.72 53.81
C ARG A 110 -12.45 21.34 52.53
N GLY A 111 -12.77 22.61 52.35
CA GLY A 111 -12.22 23.45 51.30
C GLY A 111 -10.73 23.72 51.51
N LEU A 112 -10.01 23.80 50.39
CA LEU A 112 -8.69 24.41 50.32
C LEU A 112 -8.78 25.64 49.43
N ARG A 113 -8.30 26.72 50.03
CA ARG A 113 -8.38 28.11 49.59
C ARG A 113 -7.53 28.33 48.35
N HIS A 114 -8.08 29.05 47.38
CA HIS A 114 -7.33 29.77 46.36
C HIS A 114 -6.25 30.63 47.01
N ARG A 115 -5.00 30.47 46.56
CA ARG A 115 -3.91 31.41 46.78
C ARG A 115 -3.52 31.98 45.43
N ASP A 116 -3.73 33.28 45.26
CA ASP A 116 -3.19 34.06 44.17
C ASP A 116 -1.65 34.15 44.28
N PRO A 117 -0.91 34.10 43.16
CA PRO A 117 0.52 34.36 43.17
C PRO A 117 0.83 35.87 43.25
N PRO A 118 1.95 36.27 43.89
CA PRO A 118 2.29 37.68 44.07
C PRO A 118 2.84 38.34 42.80
N ALA A 119 2.63 39.65 42.72
CA ALA A 119 2.96 40.55 41.63
C ALA A 119 4.47 40.62 41.30
N LEU A 120 4.77 40.66 39.99
CA LEU A 120 6.08 40.98 39.43
C LEU A 120 6.35 42.50 39.49
N PRO A 121 7.57 42.96 39.81
CA PRO A 121 7.91 44.37 39.73
C PRO A 121 8.16 44.83 38.29
N ARG A 122 7.56 45.98 37.94
CA ARG A 122 7.83 46.74 36.71
C ARG A 122 9.23 47.34 36.76
N ALA A 123 10.05 47.06 35.74
CA ALA A 123 11.33 47.73 35.51
C ALA A 123 11.40 48.31 34.08
N GLY A 124 11.49 49.63 34.02
CA GLY A 124 12.37 50.42 33.13
C GLY A 124 12.35 50.16 31.63
N LEU A 125 11.69 51.05 30.89
CA LEU A 125 12.02 51.37 29.50
C LEU A 125 13.38 52.11 29.46
N ALA A 126 14.39 51.50 28.87
CA ALA A 126 15.61 52.18 28.43
C ALA A 126 16.07 51.57 27.09
N GLY A 127 16.30 52.45 26.11
CA GLY A 127 16.61 52.11 24.73
C GLY A 127 17.93 51.36 24.56
N GLY A 128 17.93 50.40 23.63
CA GLY A 128 19.11 49.66 23.20
C GLY A 128 18.98 49.30 21.72
N ARG A 129 20.03 49.64 20.97
CA ARG A 129 20.18 49.50 19.51
C ARG A 129 19.81 48.09 19.00
N ARG A 130 19.08 48.03 17.88
CA ARG A 130 18.87 46.81 17.09
C ARG A 130 20.23 46.32 16.57
N GLN A 131 20.75 45.24 17.16
CA GLN A 131 21.77 44.41 16.54
C GLN A 131 21.07 43.24 15.86
N HIS A 132 21.36 43.04 14.57
CA HIS A 132 20.96 41.85 13.82
C HIS A 132 21.55 40.61 14.50
N LEU A 133 20.70 39.84 15.18
CA LEU A 133 21.03 38.48 15.60
C LEU A 133 21.04 37.59 14.35
N GLN A 134 22.24 37.18 13.93
CA GLN A 134 22.40 36.05 13.02
C GLN A 134 21.84 34.78 13.68
N PRO A 135 21.21 33.86 12.93
CA PRO A 135 20.77 32.59 13.48
C PRO A 135 21.98 31.81 14.03
N ARG A 136 21.92 31.42 15.30
CA ARG A 136 22.89 30.49 15.87
C ARG A 136 22.72 29.13 15.18
N ALA A 137 23.80 28.64 14.56
CA ALA A 137 23.87 27.26 14.12
C ALA A 137 23.55 26.31 15.30
N PRO A 138 22.78 25.23 15.08
CA PRO A 138 22.43 24.31 16.16
C PRO A 138 23.70 23.67 16.73
N ALA A 139 23.75 23.59 18.07
CA ALA A 139 24.85 22.96 18.78
C ALA A 139 24.98 21.49 18.36
N GLN A 140 26.15 21.10 17.86
CA GLN A 140 26.46 19.71 17.56
C GLN A 140 26.36 18.89 18.85
N ARG A 141 25.48 17.88 18.85
CA ARG A 141 25.35 16.93 19.96
C ARG A 141 26.64 16.10 20.06
N PRO A 142 27.17 15.84 21.27
CA PRO A 142 28.34 15.00 21.44
C PRO A 142 27.93 13.53 21.28
N GLY A 143 28.29 12.95 20.13
CA GLY A 143 28.04 11.56 19.76
C GLY A 143 27.89 11.48 18.24
N GLY A 144 28.90 10.93 17.56
CA GLY A 144 28.96 10.85 16.09
C GLY A 144 27.97 9.89 15.44
N GLY A 145 26.77 9.73 16.01
CA GLY A 145 25.65 9.02 15.39
C GLY A 145 24.83 9.99 14.52
N ARG A 146 24.38 9.53 13.36
CA ARG A 146 23.37 10.25 12.58
C ARG A 146 22.10 10.44 13.41
N PRO A 147 21.34 11.53 13.17
CA PRO A 147 20.10 11.77 13.90
C PRO A 147 19.12 10.59 13.75
N GLU A 148 18.38 10.31 14.82
CA GLU A 148 17.19 9.44 14.81
C GLU A 148 16.26 9.84 13.67
N LEU A 149 15.99 8.91 12.75
CA LEU A 149 15.30 9.18 11.51
C LEU A 149 14.64 7.90 10.98
N ILE A 150 13.34 8.00 10.74
CA ILE A 150 12.58 7.01 9.97
C ILE A 150 12.25 7.56 8.59
N VAL A 151 12.39 6.69 7.58
CA VAL A 151 11.83 6.82 6.25
C VAL A 151 10.70 5.81 6.12
N ASP A 152 9.47 6.31 5.98
CA ASP A 152 8.31 5.47 5.68
C ASP A 152 8.07 5.43 4.17
N LEU A 153 8.16 4.23 3.59
CA LEU A 153 8.04 3.99 2.16
C LEU A 153 6.61 4.11 1.61
N HIS A 154 5.59 4.11 2.46
CA HIS A 154 4.21 4.14 2.02
C HIS A 154 3.29 4.72 3.10
N ALA A 155 2.92 5.99 2.94
CA ALA A 155 2.01 6.67 3.85
C ALA A 155 1.02 7.56 3.09
N HIS A 156 -0.26 7.49 3.43
CA HIS A 156 -1.30 8.28 2.78
C HIS A 156 -1.50 9.65 3.45
N TYR A 157 -0.48 10.51 3.38
CA TYR A 157 -0.59 11.91 3.82
C TYR A 157 -1.81 12.66 3.23
N PRO A 158 -2.17 12.54 1.94
CA PRO A 158 -3.24 13.36 1.35
C PRO A 158 -4.64 13.10 1.94
N MET A 159 -4.86 11.97 2.63
CA MET A 159 -6.19 11.55 3.09
C MET A 159 -6.82 12.48 4.13
N HIS A 160 -6.04 13.33 4.80
CA HIS A 160 -6.57 14.36 5.70
C HIS A 160 -6.80 15.72 5.03
N LEU A 161 -6.35 15.88 3.79
CA LEU A 161 -6.41 17.12 3.02
C LEU A 161 -7.55 17.11 2.00
N VAL A 162 -7.80 15.96 1.39
CA VAL A 162 -8.88 15.80 0.42
C VAL A 162 -10.19 15.82 1.21
N PRO A 163 -11.11 16.79 0.98
CA PRO A 163 -12.44 16.75 1.56
C PRO A 163 -13.07 15.39 1.23
N PRO A 164 -13.84 14.75 2.13
CA PRO A 164 -14.59 13.57 1.75
C PRO A 164 -15.40 13.93 0.52
N ASP A 165 -15.10 13.29 -0.63
CA ASP A 165 -15.78 13.59 -1.90
C ASP A 165 -17.30 13.70 -1.64
N ASP A 166 -17.92 14.78 -2.13
CA ASP A 166 -19.35 15.07 -1.94
C ASP A 166 -20.26 13.95 -2.48
N GLY A 167 -19.69 12.97 -3.19
CA GLY A 167 -20.26 11.66 -3.40
C GLY A 167 -20.35 10.88 -2.08
N THR A 168 -21.22 11.32 -1.18
CA THR A 168 -21.64 10.49 -0.05
C THR A 168 -21.96 9.09 -0.57
N LEU A 169 -21.57 8.06 0.17
CA LEU A 169 -21.84 6.66 -0.17
C LEU A 169 -23.34 6.38 -0.45
N ILE A 170 -24.22 7.24 0.09
CA ILE A 170 -25.65 7.28 -0.19
C ILE A 170 -25.90 7.58 -1.67
N ASP A 171 -25.15 8.51 -2.27
CA ASP A 171 -25.18 8.83 -3.70
C ASP A 171 -24.52 7.76 -4.58
N LEU A 172 -23.46 7.12 -4.09
CA LEU A 172 -22.87 5.93 -4.71
C LEU A 172 -23.86 4.75 -4.75
N LEU A 173 -24.75 4.66 -3.75
CA LEU A 173 -25.88 3.71 -3.72
C LEU A 173 -27.11 4.22 -4.50
N SER A 174 -27.25 5.53 -4.71
CA SER A 174 -28.41 6.19 -5.34
C SER A 174 -28.29 6.32 -6.86
N THR A 175 -27.07 6.31 -7.42
CA THR A 175 -26.79 6.42 -8.87
C THR A 175 -27.35 5.22 -9.63
N ALA A 176 -28.61 5.39 -10.02
CA ALA A 176 -29.43 4.39 -10.67
C ALA A 176 -29.21 4.42 -12.19
N ARG A 177 -28.04 3.98 -12.68
CA ARG A 177 -27.88 3.67 -14.13
C ARG A 177 -27.01 2.46 -14.50
N GLY A 178 -26.33 1.79 -13.56
CA GLY A 178 -25.51 0.58 -13.84
C GLY A 178 -26.11 -0.79 -13.46
N ARG A 179 -27.38 -0.87 -13.02
CA ARG A 179 -27.92 -2.08 -12.36
C ARG A 179 -28.34 -3.21 -13.33
N ARG A 180 -27.41 -3.89 -13.99
CA ARG A 180 -27.76 -5.05 -14.86
C ARG A 180 -27.43 -6.44 -14.32
N ARG A 181 -26.59 -6.65 -13.28
CA ARG A 181 -26.28 -8.01 -12.76
C ARG A 181 -26.27 -8.10 -11.23
N LEU A 182 -26.70 -9.26 -10.69
CA LEU A 182 -26.74 -9.54 -9.24
C LEU A 182 -25.36 -9.42 -8.58
N ARG A 183 -24.29 -9.87 -9.29
CA ARG A 183 -22.91 -9.80 -8.80
C ARG A 183 -22.45 -8.36 -8.55
N ASP A 184 -22.85 -7.42 -9.39
CA ASP A 184 -22.45 -6.02 -9.26
C ASP A 184 -23.13 -5.35 -8.06
N ARG A 185 -24.39 -5.73 -7.75
CA ARG A 185 -25.06 -5.30 -6.52
C ARG A 185 -24.39 -5.84 -5.25
N VAL A 186 -23.90 -7.07 -5.29
CA VAL A 186 -23.17 -7.69 -4.17
C VAL A 186 -21.81 -7.02 -3.98
N ARG A 187 -21.06 -6.77 -5.08
CA ARG A 187 -19.80 -6.01 -5.04
C ARG A 187 -20.01 -4.62 -4.45
N ALA A 188 -20.98 -3.86 -4.95
CA ALA A 188 -21.27 -2.52 -4.44
C ALA A 188 -21.63 -2.51 -2.95
N ARG A 189 -22.39 -3.51 -2.46
CA ARG A 189 -22.66 -3.64 -1.02
C ARG A 189 -21.43 -4.00 -0.20
N LEU A 190 -20.54 -4.85 -0.71
CA LEU A 190 -19.29 -5.20 -0.04
C LEU A 190 -18.32 -4.02 0.00
N ILE A 191 -18.21 -3.26 -1.08
CA ILE A 191 -17.47 -2.00 -1.15
C ILE A 191 -18.07 -0.97 -0.18
N GLY A 192 -19.39 -0.87 -0.12
CA GLY A 192 -20.07 -0.03 0.86
C GLY A 192 -19.82 -0.47 2.30
N LEU A 193 -19.67 -1.77 2.57
CA LEU A 193 -19.24 -2.28 3.87
C LEU A 193 -17.77 -1.94 4.15
N ALA A 194 -16.89 -2.06 3.15
CA ALA A 194 -15.48 -1.68 3.21
C ALA A 194 -15.28 -0.24 3.66
N SER A 195 -16.06 0.68 3.07
CA SER A 195 -16.01 2.10 3.40
C SER A 195 -16.35 2.40 4.88
N ARG A 196 -17.24 1.61 5.49
CA ARG A 196 -17.59 1.74 6.92
C ARG A 196 -16.48 1.25 7.86
N PHE A 197 -15.52 0.48 7.33
CA PHE A 197 -14.34 0.00 8.05
C PHE A 197 -13.05 0.77 7.68
N GLY A 198 -13.05 1.53 6.59
CA GLY A 198 -11.86 2.12 5.97
C GLY A 198 -11.31 3.37 6.67
N ASN A 199 -12.09 4.43 6.83
CA ASN A 199 -11.49 5.74 7.11
C ASN A 199 -11.26 6.05 8.59
N TYR A 200 -12.08 5.54 9.53
CA TYR A 200 -11.91 5.90 10.96
C TYR A 200 -12.07 4.71 11.93
N ARG A 201 -11.29 4.70 13.03
CA ARG A 201 -11.26 3.67 14.09
C ARG A 201 -12.56 3.69 14.91
N SER A 202 -13.15 4.88 14.99
CA SER A 202 -14.49 5.26 15.45
C SER A 202 -14.81 6.61 14.79
N PHE A 203 -16.01 7.19 14.97
CA PHE A 203 -16.30 8.56 14.52
C PHE A 203 -15.37 9.64 15.13
N GLU A 204 -14.50 9.29 16.09
CA GLU A 204 -13.68 10.21 16.89
C GLU A 204 -12.16 10.12 16.60
N SER A 205 -11.67 9.09 15.91
CA SER A 205 -10.24 9.00 15.62
C SER A 205 -9.88 9.86 14.40
N GLY A 206 -9.01 10.85 14.56
CA GLY A 206 -8.48 11.66 13.46
C GLY A 206 -7.52 10.91 12.52
N PRO A 207 -6.92 11.64 11.56
CA PRO A 207 -5.88 11.10 10.67
C PRO A 207 -4.64 10.61 11.43
N ARG A 208 -3.88 9.71 10.81
CA ARG A 208 -2.69 9.06 11.39
C ARG A 208 -1.38 9.54 10.78
N VAL A 209 -1.49 10.20 9.64
CA VAL A 209 -0.37 10.83 8.93
C VAL A 209 -0.64 12.33 8.87
N THR A 210 -0.12 13.07 9.85
CA THR A 210 -0.14 14.54 9.91
C THR A 210 1.25 15.06 10.26
N MET A 211 1.53 16.34 9.98
CA MET A 211 2.83 16.92 10.28
C MET A 211 3.25 16.79 11.76
N PRO A 212 2.39 17.08 12.77
CA PRO A 212 2.74 16.84 14.16
C PRO A 212 3.10 15.38 14.46
N GLN A 213 2.36 14.43 13.89
CA GLN A 213 2.62 13.00 14.10
C GLN A 213 3.94 12.55 13.44
N LEU A 214 4.26 13.04 12.25
CA LEU A 214 5.55 12.78 11.60
C LEU A 214 6.71 13.28 12.47
N ARG A 215 6.59 14.49 13.03
CA ARG A 215 7.60 15.08 13.92
C ARG A 215 7.76 14.28 15.22
N ASP A 216 6.66 14.01 15.91
CA ASP A 216 6.67 13.24 17.16
C ASP A 216 7.21 11.81 16.95
N GLY A 217 6.99 11.26 15.76
CA GLY A 217 7.45 9.95 15.32
C GLY A 217 8.90 9.88 14.85
N HIS A 218 9.60 11.00 14.76
CA HIS A 218 10.91 11.12 14.10
C HIS A 218 10.91 10.62 12.63
N VAL A 219 9.77 10.75 11.95
CA VAL A 219 9.63 10.42 10.53
C VAL A 219 10.08 11.62 9.71
N GLY A 220 11.31 11.60 9.22
CA GLY A 220 11.88 12.71 8.44
C GLY A 220 11.73 12.54 6.93
N VAL A 221 11.32 11.35 6.45
CA VAL A 221 10.84 11.19 5.08
C VAL A 221 9.56 10.37 5.07
N ALA A 222 8.53 10.92 4.43
CA ALA A 222 7.28 10.20 4.17
C ALA A 222 7.06 10.13 2.65
N LEU A 223 6.99 8.92 2.11
CA LEU A 223 6.57 8.71 0.74
C LEU A 223 5.05 8.86 0.72
N SER A 224 4.61 10.04 0.32
CA SER A 224 3.24 10.53 0.33
C SER A 224 2.48 9.98 -0.86
N VAL A 225 1.64 8.97 -0.59
CA VAL A 225 0.92 8.22 -1.62
C VAL A 225 -0.42 8.86 -1.93
N VAL A 226 -0.61 9.23 -3.20
CA VAL A 226 -1.91 9.62 -3.75
C VAL A 226 -2.60 8.42 -4.40
N TYR A 227 -3.89 8.32 -4.12
CA TYR A 227 -4.77 7.25 -4.58
C TYR A 227 -6.21 7.77 -4.67
N SER A 228 -6.99 7.25 -5.62
CA SER A 228 -8.41 7.56 -5.78
C SER A 228 -9.25 6.28 -5.75
N PHE A 229 -9.84 5.99 -4.59
CA PHE A 229 -10.70 4.83 -4.38
C PHE A 229 -11.92 4.81 -5.30
N PHE A 230 -12.55 5.97 -5.51
CA PHE A 230 -13.73 6.07 -6.34
C PHE A 230 -13.41 5.91 -7.83
N ASP A 231 -12.22 6.29 -8.28
CA ASP A 231 -11.76 6.05 -9.66
C ASP A 231 -11.41 4.57 -9.90
N GLU A 232 -10.90 3.87 -8.88
CA GLU A 232 -10.62 2.44 -8.99
C GLU A 232 -11.90 1.60 -9.04
N VAL A 233 -12.83 1.90 -8.14
CA VAL A 233 -14.10 1.18 -8.05
C VAL A 233 -15.00 1.48 -9.25
N ASP A 234 -15.10 2.76 -9.62
CA ASP A 234 -15.98 3.35 -10.65
C ASP A 234 -17.22 2.51 -10.95
N LEU A 235 -18.28 2.72 -10.14
CA LEU A 235 -19.52 1.96 -10.26
C LEU A 235 -20.36 2.31 -11.50
N ASP A 236 -20.00 3.38 -12.22
CA ASP A 236 -20.71 3.80 -13.43
C ASP A 236 -20.30 2.97 -14.65
N VAL A 237 -19.18 2.24 -14.56
CA VAL A 237 -18.67 1.37 -15.62
C VAL A 237 -18.64 -0.11 -15.20
N PRO A 238 -18.66 -1.06 -16.16
CA PRO A 238 -18.44 -2.46 -15.84
C PRO A 238 -17.09 -2.68 -15.15
N TYR A 239 -17.05 -3.60 -14.18
CA TYR A 239 -15.80 -4.03 -13.56
C TYR A 239 -14.76 -4.46 -14.60
N GLY A 240 -13.52 -3.97 -14.46
CA GLY A 240 -12.45 -4.22 -15.42
C GLY A 240 -12.54 -3.41 -16.72
N ALA A 241 -13.44 -2.42 -16.80
CA ALA A 241 -13.43 -1.46 -17.89
C ALA A 241 -12.09 -0.71 -17.96
N PRO A 242 -11.66 -0.26 -19.16
CA PRO A 242 -10.47 0.55 -19.31
C PRO A 242 -10.53 1.81 -18.44
N PRO A 243 -9.38 2.33 -17.99
CA PRO A 243 -9.36 3.56 -17.23
C PRO A 243 -9.90 4.76 -17.98
N ALA A 244 -10.49 5.72 -17.28
CA ALA A 244 -11.05 6.92 -17.88
C ALA A 244 -10.01 8.04 -17.97
N ALA A 245 -10.06 8.85 -19.03
CA ALA A 245 -9.16 9.97 -19.25
C ALA A 245 -9.18 11.03 -18.13
N GLY A 246 -10.24 11.09 -17.32
CA GLY A 246 -10.38 12.02 -16.19
C GLY A 246 -9.61 11.65 -14.93
N TYR A 247 -9.04 10.44 -14.84
CA TYR A 247 -8.35 9.97 -13.63
C TYR A 247 -7.01 10.68 -13.39
N LEU A 248 -6.13 10.77 -14.41
CA LEU A 248 -4.84 11.47 -14.25
C LEU A 248 -5.00 12.94 -13.83
N PRO A 249 -5.89 13.76 -14.44
CA PRO A 249 -6.09 15.13 -13.98
C PRO A 249 -6.60 15.24 -12.53
N ARG A 250 -7.37 14.27 -12.03
CA ARG A 250 -7.79 14.23 -10.62
C ARG A 250 -6.60 13.91 -9.70
N LEU A 251 -5.83 12.89 -10.05
CA LEU A 251 -4.61 12.51 -9.34
C LEU A 251 -3.62 13.68 -9.24
N MET A 252 -3.37 14.38 -10.35
CA MET A 252 -2.49 15.55 -10.36
C MET A 252 -2.96 16.66 -9.42
N ARG A 253 -4.28 16.89 -9.30
CA ARG A 253 -4.81 17.85 -8.32
C ARG A 253 -4.58 17.40 -6.88
N GLN A 254 -4.58 16.09 -6.59
CA GLN A 254 -4.22 15.61 -5.26
C GLN A 254 -2.76 15.89 -4.93
N LEU A 255 -1.84 15.72 -5.90
CA LEU A 255 -0.44 16.13 -5.76
C LEU A 255 -0.35 17.64 -5.46
N ASP A 256 -1.06 18.47 -6.24
CA ASP A 256 -1.11 19.93 -6.04
C ASP A 256 -1.66 20.32 -4.65
N THR A 257 -2.64 19.58 -4.12
CA THR A 257 -3.19 19.81 -2.77
C THR A 257 -2.15 19.57 -1.68
N VAL A 258 -1.32 18.53 -1.81
CA VAL A 258 -0.23 18.26 -0.86
C VAL A 258 0.82 19.36 -0.92
N GLU A 259 1.21 19.78 -2.13
CA GLU A 259 2.14 20.91 -2.33
C GLU A 259 1.64 22.18 -1.64
N ALA A 260 0.37 22.54 -1.89
CA ALA A 260 -0.24 23.72 -1.32
C ALA A 260 -0.31 23.65 0.21
N ASP A 261 -0.71 22.50 0.78
CA ASP A 261 -0.72 22.29 2.22
C ASP A 261 0.64 22.53 2.86
N ILE A 262 1.69 21.91 2.33
CA ILE A 262 3.05 22.04 2.87
C ILE A 262 3.55 23.47 2.71
N ALA A 263 3.35 24.09 1.54
CA ALA A 263 3.80 25.45 1.28
C ALA A 263 3.07 26.51 2.14
N GLU A 264 1.78 26.34 2.40
CA GLU A 264 0.98 27.32 3.11
C GLU A 264 1.03 27.16 4.63
N ARG A 265 1.14 25.92 5.13
CA ARG A 265 0.97 25.61 6.55
C ARG A 265 2.21 25.05 7.24
N HIS A 266 3.17 24.49 6.50
CA HIS A 266 4.29 23.74 7.07
C HIS A 266 5.65 24.10 6.44
N ALA A 267 5.76 25.26 5.76
CA ALA A 267 6.94 25.63 4.99
C ALA A 267 8.21 25.87 5.83
N ASP A 268 8.09 26.06 7.14
CA ASP A 268 9.23 26.18 8.06
C ASP A 268 9.76 24.82 8.54
N GLU A 269 8.95 23.76 8.48
CA GLU A 269 9.27 22.45 9.05
C GLU A 269 9.33 21.31 8.04
N ALA A 270 8.71 21.45 6.87
CA ALA A 270 8.61 20.40 5.86
C ALA A 270 8.61 20.93 4.44
N ALA A 271 9.03 20.10 3.49
CA ALA A 271 9.00 20.39 2.06
C ALA A 271 8.56 19.16 1.28
N VAL A 272 7.83 19.38 0.19
CA VAL A 272 7.71 18.36 -0.85
C VAL A 272 8.97 18.41 -1.71
N VAL A 273 9.59 17.26 -1.95
CA VAL A 273 10.84 17.13 -2.70
C VAL A 273 10.59 16.36 -4.00
N HIS A 274 11.19 16.83 -5.09
CA HIS A 274 10.97 16.30 -6.44
C HIS A 274 12.14 15.51 -6.99
N ASP A 275 13.28 15.53 -6.30
CA ASP A 275 14.48 14.81 -6.71
C ASP A 275 15.35 14.46 -5.50
N ARG A 276 16.33 13.58 -5.73
CA ARG A 276 17.28 13.08 -4.73
C ARG A 276 18.12 14.20 -4.09
N SER A 277 18.47 15.24 -4.84
CA SER A 277 19.29 16.34 -4.34
C SER A 277 18.49 17.24 -3.41
N ALA A 278 17.22 17.48 -3.72
CA ALA A 278 16.27 18.14 -2.83
C ALA A 278 16.02 17.32 -1.56
N LEU A 279 15.81 16.00 -1.70
CA LEU A 279 15.68 15.10 -0.56
C LEU A 279 16.88 15.20 0.40
N ASP A 280 18.10 15.03 -0.12
CA ASP A 280 19.32 15.07 0.70
C ASP A 280 19.52 16.45 1.36
N ARG A 281 19.18 17.54 0.66
CA ARG A 281 19.25 18.89 1.20
C ARG A 281 18.28 19.12 2.35
N GLU A 282 17.00 18.75 2.18
CA GLU A 282 16.00 19.00 3.23
C GLU A 282 16.20 18.10 4.46
N LEU A 283 16.67 16.86 4.25
CA LEU A 283 17.15 16.00 5.34
C LEU A 283 18.33 16.63 6.09
N GLY A 284 19.30 17.19 5.37
CA GLY A 284 20.42 17.91 5.98
C GLY A 284 20.00 19.16 6.77
N ASN A 285 18.88 19.79 6.39
CA ASN A 285 18.28 20.91 7.10
C ASN A 285 17.43 20.48 8.31
N GLY A 286 17.24 19.18 8.53
CA GLY A 286 16.38 18.65 9.59
C GLY A 286 14.89 18.88 9.38
N ARG A 287 14.47 19.10 8.12
CA ARG A 287 13.06 19.25 7.73
C ARG A 287 12.49 17.90 7.31
N VAL A 288 11.18 17.74 7.47
CA VAL A 288 10.46 16.57 6.96
C VAL A 288 10.36 16.68 5.43
N ALA A 289 10.79 15.64 4.73
CA ALA A 289 10.68 15.55 3.28
C ALA A 289 9.47 14.69 2.89
N LEU A 290 8.52 15.26 2.15
CA LEU A 290 7.45 14.51 1.51
C LEU A 290 7.85 14.19 0.07
N VAL A 291 7.69 12.93 -0.34
CA VAL A 291 7.99 12.47 -1.70
C VAL A 291 6.69 11.98 -2.34
N HIS A 292 6.35 12.47 -3.53
CA HIS A 292 5.13 12.03 -4.20
C HIS A 292 5.23 10.60 -4.70
N CYS A 293 4.20 9.81 -4.43
CA CYS A 293 4.07 8.42 -4.87
C CYS A 293 2.65 8.19 -5.37
N VAL A 294 2.48 7.28 -6.33
CA VAL A 294 1.16 6.99 -6.92
C VAL A 294 0.82 5.53 -6.70
N GLU A 295 -0.39 5.28 -6.24
CA GLU A 295 -0.93 3.94 -6.13
C GLU A 295 -2.10 3.72 -7.09
N GLY A 296 -1.96 2.67 -7.89
CA GLY A 296 -2.89 2.31 -8.95
C GLY A 296 -2.48 2.87 -10.31
N GLY A 297 -1.91 2.01 -11.16
CA GLY A 297 -1.55 2.32 -12.54
C GLY A 297 -2.75 2.62 -13.45
N PHE A 298 -3.99 2.39 -12.97
CA PHE A 298 -5.19 2.75 -13.70
C PHE A 298 -5.31 4.27 -13.92
N HIS A 299 -4.63 5.11 -13.14
CA HIS A 299 -4.62 6.55 -13.41
C HIS A 299 -3.89 6.91 -14.72
N LEU A 300 -3.05 6.02 -15.27
CA LEU A 300 -2.10 6.36 -16.33
C LEU A 300 -2.72 6.49 -17.73
N GLY A 301 -3.89 5.89 -17.98
CA GLY A 301 -4.60 6.05 -19.25
C GLY A 301 -5.21 4.75 -19.78
N ALA A 302 -5.89 4.86 -20.92
CA ALA A 302 -6.61 3.76 -21.57
C ALA A 302 -5.81 3.09 -22.70
N THR A 303 -4.71 3.71 -23.14
CA THR A 303 -3.85 3.25 -24.24
C THR A 303 -2.37 3.26 -23.84
N PRO A 304 -1.52 2.41 -24.43
CA PRO A 304 -0.08 2.41 -24.16
C PRO A 304 0.57 3.78 -24.33
N GLU A 305 0.17 4.56 -25.33
CA GLU A 305 0.71 5.89 -25.60
C GLU A 305 0.26 6.93 -24.57
N GLU A 306 -0.96 6.80 -24.05
CA GLU A 306 -1.41 7.64 -22.92
C GLU A 306 -0.65 7.30 -21.64
N VAL A 307 -0.45 6.01 -21.37
CA VAL A 307 0.31 5.52 -20.22
C VAL A 307 1.74 6.06 -20.26
N ASP A 308 2.41 5.94 -21.39
CA ASP A 308 3.77 6.45 -21.58
C ASP A 308 3.88 7.98 -21.32
N ARG A 309 2.94 8.76 -21.87
CA ARG A 309 2.85 10.20 -21.61
C ARG A 309 2.54 10.52 -20.16
N ALA A 310 1.69 9.73 -19.50
CA ALA A 310 1.32 9.95 -18.11
C ALA A 310 2.50 9.68 -17.17
N VAL A 311 3.23 8.58 -17.37
CA VAL A 311 4.45 8.26 -16.62
C VAL A 311 5.49 9.37 -16.78
N THR A 312 5.69 9.87 -18.00
CA THR A 312 6.59 11.01 -18.26
C THR A 312 6.19 12.26 -17.47
N ARG A 313 4.89 12.63 -17.48
CA ARG A 313 4.40 13.79 -16.70
C ARG A 313 4.55 13.59 -15.20
N LEU A 314 4.34 12.38 -14.69
CA LEU A 314 4.53 12.09 -13.27
C LEU A 314 6.01 12.16 -12.88
N ALA A 315 6.91 11.72 -13.75
CA ALA A 315 8.35 11.87 -13.54
C ALA A 315 8.77 13.35 -13.51
N GLU A 316 8.23 14.20 -14.38
CA GLU A 316 8.43 15.66 -14.37
C GLU A 316 7.94 16.31 -13.06
N ARG A 317 6.92 15.72 -12.42
CA ARG A 317 6.42 16.14 -11.10
C ARG A 317 7.21 15.54 -9.93
N GLY A 318 8.25 14.77 -10.19
CA GLY A 318 9.10 14.16 -9.17
C GLY A 318 8.47 12.95 -8.47
N VAL A 319 7.52 12.26 -9.10
CA VAL A 319 6.94 11.03 -8.52
C VAL A 319 8.02 9.95 -8.42
N ALA A 320 8.19 9.36 -7.23
CA ALA A 320 9.27 8.41 -6.96
C ALA A 320 8.96 6.97 -7.39
N TYR A 321 7.73 6.50 -7.19
CA TYR A 321 7.29 5.19 -7.64
C TYR A 321 5.81 5.19 -8.05
N ILE A 322 5.43 4.15 -8.81
CA ILE A 322 4.04 3.84 -9.12
C ILE A 322 3.75 2.38 -8.77
N VAL A 323 2.69 2.15 -8.00
CA VAL A 323 2.10 0.81 -7.81
C VAL A 323 1.16 0.52 -8.98
N LEU A 324 1.47 -0.50 -9.79
CA LEU A 324 0.69 -0.77 -11.00
C LEU A 324 -0.69 -1.41 -10.72
N PRO A 325 -0.77 -2.58 -10.06
CA PRO A 325 -2.02 -3.08 -9.51
C PRO A 325 -2.34 -2.45 -8.16
N HIS A 326 -3.63 -2.44 -7.77
CA HIS A 326 -4.03 -2.08 -6.40
C HIS A 326 -5.13 -3.06 -5.88
N LEU A 327 -6.30 -2.59 -5.44
CA LEU A 327 -7.35 -3.44 -4.87
C LEU A 327 -8.18 -4.17 -5.92
N MET A 328 -8.26 -3.65 -7.14
CA MET A 328 -9.17 -4.12 -8.19
C MET A 328 -8.53 -4.06 -9.58
N TRP A 329 -8.81 -5.06 -10.40
CA TRP A 329 -8.36 -5.07 -11.79
C TRP A 329 -9.02 -3.95 -12.61
N ARG A 330 -8.18 -3.09 -13.19
CA ARG A 330 -8.55 -1.96 -14.07
C ARG A 330 -7.74 -1.92 -15.37
N GLY A 331 -7.45 -3.09 -15.94
CA GLY A 331 -6.86 -3.19 -17.28
C GLY A 331 -5.34 -3.06 -17.35
N VAL A 332 -4.64 -2.86 -16.22
CA VAL A 332 -3.19 -2.57 -16.19
C VAL A 332 -2.38 -3.79 -15.77
N ALA A 333 -2.58 -4.27 -14.54
CA ALA A 333 -1.86 -5.41 -13.98
C ALA A 333 -2.76 -6.16 -13.00
N THR A 334 -2.65 -7.49 -12.95
CA THR A 334 -3.46 -8.28 -12.02
C THR A 334 -2.91 -8.19 -10.61
N ASN A 335 -3.82 -8.13 -9.64
CA ASN A 335 -3.51 -7.86 -8.26
C ASN A 335 -3.76 -9.07 -7.35
N SER A 336 -3.03 -9.16 -6.24
CA SER A 336 -3.33 -10.07 -5.15
C SER A 336 -4.55 -9.59 -4.36
N PRO A 337 -5.37 -10.50 -3.81
CA PRO A 337 -6.41 -10.16 -2.84
C PRO A 337 -5.85 -9.35 -1.67
N ALA A 338 -6.37 -8.14 -1.44
CA ALA A 338 -5.87 -7.22 -0.41
C ALA A 338 -6.99 -6.60 0.45
N LEU A 339 -8.25 -7.00 0.24
CA LEU A 339 -9.38 -6.45 0.99
C LEU A 339 -9.51 -7.10 2.39
N PRO A 340 -9.42 -6.35 3.50
CA PRO A 340 -9.24 -6.88 4.86
C PRO A 340 -10.31 -7.87 5.35
N PHE A 341 -11.55 -7.69 4.90
CA PHE A 341 -12.71 -8.50 5.33
C PHE A 341 -13.07 -9.59 4.32
N LEU A 342 -12.28 -9.77 3.26
CA LEU A 342 -12.62 -10.66 2.17
C LEU A 342 -11.55 -11.75 1.97
N PRO A 343 -11.84 -13.02 2.30
CA PRO A 343 -10.87 -14.09 2.11
C PRO A 343 -10.58 -14.30 0.61
N ASP A 344 -9.34 -14.67 0.28
CA ASP A 344 -8.81 -14.78 -1.09
C ASP A 344 -9.69 -15.61 -2.03
N TRP A 345 -10.26 -16.72 -1.55
CA TRP A 345 -11.16 -17.55 -2.37
C TRP A 345 -12.41 -16.78 -2.80
N LEU A 346 -12.99 -15.97 -1.91
CA LEU A 346 -14.19 -15.19 -2.20
C LEU A 346 -13.84 -13.95 -3.01
N TYR A 347 -12.69 -13.34 -2.75
CA TYR A 347 -12.14 -12.28 -3.60
C TYR A 347 -12.06 -12.74 -5.05
N ARG A 348 -11.48 -13.91 -5.34
CA ARG A 348 -11.36 -14.43 -6.72
C ARG A 348 -12.70 -14.68 -7.41
N VAL A 349 -13.74 -15.03 -6.65
CA VAL A 349 -15.11 -15.22 -7.19
C VAL A 349 -15.75 -13.88 -7.52
N LEU A 350 -15.59 -12.89 -6.63
CA LEU A 350 -16.23 -11.59 -6.76
C LEU A 350 -15.48 -10.67 -7.71
N PHE A 351 -14.16 -10.60 -7.63
CA PHE A 351 -13.28 -9.74 -8.41
C PHE A 351 -12.45 -10.58 -9.37
N HIS A 352 -13.16 -11.30 -10.26
CA HIS A 352 -12.53 -12.17 -11.24
C HIS A 352 -11.57 -11.39 -12.16
N GLN A 353 -10.33 -11.84 -12.26
CA GLN A 353 -9.29 -11.22 -13.07
C GLN A 353 -8.93 -12.12 -14.27
N PRO A 354 -8.42 -11.56 -15.39
CA PRO A 354 -7.92 -12.36 -16.50
C PRO A 354 -6.72 -13.22 -16.06
N ARG A 355 -6.42 -14.29 -16.82
CA ARG A 355 -5.25 -15.15 -16.61
C ARG A 355 -4.00 -14.58 -17.29
N LEU A 356 -3.62 -13.35 -16.92
CA LEU A 356 -2.41 -12.66 -17.36
C LEU A 356 -1.84 -11.86 -16.17
N GLY A 357 -0.56 -11.47 -16.20
CA GLY A 357 0.04 -10.63 -15.17
C GLY A 357 -0.04 -9.16 -15.56
N LEU A 358 0.88 -8.76 -16.44
CA LEU A 358 0.86 -7.44 -17.08
C LEU A 358 0.03 -7.45 -18.37
N SER A 359 -0.82 -6.43 -18.56
CA SER A 359 -1.42 -6.15 -19.86
C SER A 359 -0.48 -5.33 -20.75
N GLU A 360 -0.91 -4.99 -21.97
CA GLU A 360 -0.20 -4.02 -22.81
C GLU A 360 -0.02 -2.66 -22.10
N LEU A 361 -1.01 -2.23 -21.30
CA LEU A 361 -0.91 -1.01 -20.50
C LEU A 361 0.12 -1.16 -19.38
N GLY A 362 0.12 -2.31 -18.69
CA GLY A 362 1.10 -2.61 -17.63
C GLY A 362 2.52 -2.70 -18.19
N THR A 363 2.72 -3.36 -19.32
CA THR A 363 4.01 -3.43 -20.01
C THR A 363 4.49 -2.05 -20.47
N ALA A 364 3.60 -1.23 -21.03
CA ALA A 364 3.93 0.15 -21.40
C ALA A 364 4.33 0.99 -20.19
N ALA A 365 3.64 0.83 -19.06
CA ALA A 365 3.96 1.52 -17.81
C ALA A 365 5.34 1.12 -17.30
N VAL A 366 5.66 -0.18 -17.19
CA VAL A 366 6.99 -0.64 -16.75
C VAL A 366 8.09 -0.10 -17.66
N ARG A 367 7.92 -0.15 -19.00
CA ARG A 367 8.91 0.40 -19.95
C ARG A 367 9.14 1.89 -19.75
N ALA A 368 8.07 2.67 -19.58
CA ALA A 368 8.16 4.10 -19.33
C ALA A 368 8.79 4.39 -17.95
N MET A 369 8.44 3.62 -16.91
CA MET A 369 8.98 3.79 -15.56
C MET A 369 10.49 3.56 -15.51
N VAL A 370 10.97 2.48 -16.14
CA VAL A 370 12.41 2.20 -16.30
C VAL A 370 13.12 3.37 -17.00
N ARG A 371 12.54 3.87 -18.09
CA ARG A 371 13.13 4.97 -18.89
C ARG A 371 13.17 6.29 -18.12
N GLU A 372 12.12 6.62 -17.37
CA GLU A 372 12.00 7.90 -16.68
C GLU A 372 12.63 7.91 -15.28
N GLY A 373 13.07 6.76 -14.76
CA GLY A 373 13.61 6.63 -13.42
C GLY A 373 12.53 6.68 -12.34
N ILE A 374 11.30 6.23 -12.64
CA ILE A 374 10.27 5.96 -11.64
C ILE A 374 10.44 4.52 -11.15
N LEU A 375 10.60 4.34 -9.84
CA LEU A 375 10.76 3.02 -9.24
C LEU A 375 9.51 2.15 -9.44
N ILE A 376 9.73 0.86 -9.63
CA ILE A 376 8.66 -0.13 -9.79
C ILE A 376 8.36 -0.75 -8.44
N ASP A 377 7.11 -0.63 -8.02
CA ASP A 377 6.61 -1.20 -6.77
C ASP A 377 5.93 -2.55 -7.00
N LEU A 378 6.38 -3.57 -6.27
CA LEU A 378 5.87 -4.94 -6.31
C LEU A 378 4.67 -5.15 -5.38
N SER A 379 4.35 -4.21 -4.49
CA SER A 379 3.15 -4.27 -3.67
C SER A 379 1.89 -4.49 -4.54
N HIS A 380 0.90 -5.17 -3.97
CA HIS A 380 -0.33 -5.59 -4.65
C HIS A 380 -0.20 -6.53 -5.86
N MET A 381 0.99 -6.81 -6.41
CA MET A 381 1.13 -7.65 -7.59
C MET A 381 0.68 -9.09 -7.34
N SER A 382 -0.12 -9.64 -8.26
CA SER A 382 -0.35 -11.09 -8.30
C SER A 382 0.96 -11.82 -8.61
N THR A 383 1.06 -13.11 -8.28
CA THR A 383 2.21 -13.95 -8.67
C THR A 383 2.52 -13.85 -10.16
N ARG A 384 1.48 -13.82 -11.01
CA ARG A 384 1.66 -13.72 -12.45
C ARG A 384 2.21 -12.35 -12.87
N THR A 385 1.77 -11.28 -12.22
CA THR A 385 2.30 -9.93 -12.46
C THR A 385 3.75 -9.82 -12.01
N LEU A 386 4.12 -10.42 -10.87
CA LEU A 386 5.51 -10.51 -10.42
C LEU A 386 6.38 -11.21 -11.48
N GLU A 387 5.97 -12.40 -11.94
CA GLU A 387 6.65 -13.16 -13.00
C GLU A 387 6.86 -12.32 -14.27
N ASP A 388 5.78 -11.74 -14.81
CA ASP A 388 5.83 -10.95 -16.04
C ASP A 388 6.69 -9.67 -15.85
N THR A 389 6.67 -9.05 -14.66
CA THR A 389 7.47 -7.86 -14.33
C THR A 389 8.96 -8.19 -14.26
N PHE A 390 9.36 -9.25 -13.56
CA PHE A 390 10.75 -9.68 -13.51
C PHE A 390 11.29 -10.08 -14.88
N ALA A 391 10.49 -10.81 -15.67
CA ALA A 391 10.87 -11.19 -17.04
C ALA A 391 11.09 -9.95 -17.93
N LEU A 392 10.21 -8.95 -17.84
CA LEU A 392 10.35 -7.70 -18.58
C LEU A 392 11.56 -6.89 -18.10
N LEU A 393 11.85 -6.87 -16.80
CA LEU A 393 13.04 -6.21 -16.27
C LEU A 393 14.34 -6.90 -16.65
N ASP A 394 14.34 -8.23 -16.78
CA ASP A 394 15.52 -8.96 -17.28
C ASP A 394 15.79 -8.64 -18.76
N GLU A 395 14.77 -8.26 -19.54
CA GLU A 395 14.92 -7.72 -20.90
C GLU A 395 15.42 -6.26 -20.91
N LEU A 396 14.79 -5.39 -20.11
CA LEU A 396 15.03 -3.94 -20.14
C LEU A 396 16.30 -3.50 -19.40
N ASP A 397 16.65 -4.22 -18.33
CA ASP A 397 17.74 -3.91 -17.42
C ASP A 397 18.46 -5.22 -17.01
N PRO A 398 19.19 -5.85 -17.95
CA PRO A 398 19.88 -7.12 -17.72
C PRO A 398 21.02 -7.00 -16.70
N ASP A 399 21.59 -5.80 -16.55
CA ASP A 399 22.62 -5.49 -15.55
C ASP A 399 22.05 -5.28 -14.15
N ARG A 400 20.71 -5.28 -13.99
CA ARG A 400 20.02 -5.14 -12.70
C ARG A 400 20.36 -3.84 -11.98
N ARG A 401 20.44 -2.74 -12.73
CA ARG A 401 20.76 -1.40 -12.22
C ARG A 401 19.54 -0.70 -11.61
N VAL A 402 18.34 -1.05 -12.07
CA VAL A 402 17.09 -0.46 -11.58
C VAL A 402 16.67 -1.18 -10.30
N PRO A 403 16.68 -0.51 -9.13
CA PRO A 403 16.24 -1.13 -7.90
C PRO A 403 14.72 -1.23 -7.83
N LEU A 404 14.26 -2.22 -7.06
CA LEU A 404 12.85 -2.48 -6.86
C LEU A 404 12.42 -2.18 -5.43
N ILE A 405 11.14 -1.87 -5.28
CA ILE A 405 10.53 -1.67 -3.97
C ILE A 405 9.32 -2.60 -3.84
N ALA A 406 9.10 -3.16 -2.67
CA ALA A 406 7.76 -3.54 -2.22
C ALA A 406 7.40 -2.55 -1.13
N SER A 407 6.72 -1.46 -1.46
CA SER A 407 6.66 -0.28 -0.57
C SER A 407 5.96 -0.58 0.74
N HIS A 408 4.99 -1.49 0.72
CA HIS A 408 4.24 -1.95 1.88
C HIS A 408 3.76 -3.40 1.67
N SER A 409 4.51 -4.37 2.15
CA SER A 409 4.14 -5.78 2.07
C SER A 409 4.51 -6.54 3.34
N ALA A 410 4.09 -7.80 3.42
CA ALA A 410 4.48 -8.72 4.48
C ALA A 410 5.22 -9.91 3.87
N PHE A 411 6.21 -10.45 4.58
CA PHE A 411 6.71 -11.79 4.23
C PHE A 411 5.60 -12.84 4.41
N ARG A 412 5.40 -13.71 3.42
CA ARG A 412 4.34 -14.71 3.40
C ARG A 412 4.68 -15.94 4.24
N PHE A 413 4.35 -15.89 5.53
CA PHE A 413 4.36 -17.07 6.40
C PHE A 413 3.09 -17.92 6.26
N GLY A 414 1.96 -17.24 6.05
CA GLY A 414 0.64 -17.87 5.96
C GLY A 414 0.21 -18.15 4.52
N ARG A 415 -1.08 -17.95 4.27
CA ARG A 415 -1.74 -18.31 3.00
C ARG A 415 -2.19 -17.11 2.18
N GLN A 416 -2.16 -15.90 2.73
CA GLN A 416 -2.56 -14.69 2.02
C GLN A 416 -1.63 -14.46 0.84
N GLU A 417 -2.22 -14.34 -0.33
CA GLU A 417 -1.51 -14.10 -1.60
C GLU A 417 -0.90 -12.69 -1.66
N TYR A 418 -1.33 -11.77 -0.79
CA TYR A 418 -0.76 -10.43 -0.66
C TYR A 418 0.72 -10.43 -0.24
N GLY A 419 1.11 -11.36 0.64
CA GLY A 419 2.48 -11.42 1.13
C GLY A 419 3.46 -11.90 0.05
N ILE A 420 4.68 -11.36 0.09
CA ILE A 420 5.76 -11.81 -0.80
C ILE A 420 6.43 -13.08 -0.27
N ASP A 421 6.76 -13.99 -1.17
CA ASP A 421 7.48 -15.21 -0.82
C ASP A 421 9.00 -15.07 -0.92
N GLU A 422 9.67 -16.15 -0.54
CA GLU A 422 11.11 -16.24 -0.50
C GLU A 422 11.78 -16.06 -1.86
N GLU A 423 11.17 -16.55 -2.94
CA GLU A 423 11.68 -16.37 -4.30
C GLU A 423 11.58 -14.89 -4.71
N THR A 424 10.44 -14.26 -4.46
CA THR A 424 10.24 -12.82 -4.71
C THR A 424 11.25 -11.97 -3.92
N VAL A 425 11.49 -12.29 -2.65
CA VAL A 425 12.50 -11.60 -1.81
C VAL A 425 13.90 -11.76 -2.41
N ARG A 426 14.27 -12.94 -2.90
CA ARG A 426 15.58 -13.15 -3.56
C ARG A 426 15.73 -12.37 -4.85
N LEU A 427 14.69 -12.36 -5.70
CA LEU A 427 14.70 -11.64 -6.97
C LEU A 427 14.80 -10.13 -6.74
N LEU A 428 14.03 -9.61 -5.78
CA LEU A 428 14.09 -8.21 -5.35
C LEU A 428 15.47 -7.86 -4.80
N ALA A 429 16.04 -8.67 -3.90
CA ALA A 429 17.37 -8.44 -3.35
C ALA A 429 18.47 -8.49 -4.43
N GLY A 430 18.32 -9.38 -5.41
CA GLY A 430 19.22 -9.48 -6.58
C GLY A 430 19.18 -8.27 -7.52
N ARG A 431 18.21 -7.36 -7.33
CA ARG A 431 18.12 -6.05 -7.98
C ARG A 431 18.34 -4.91 -6.99
N ASP A 432 19.04 -5.17 -5.89
CA ASP A 432 19.29 -4.18 -4.84
C ASP A 432 18.03 -3.56 -4.21
N GLY A 433 16.89 -4.24 -4.25
CA GLY A 433 15.61 -3.68 -3.79
C GLY A 433 15.42 -3.67 -2.27
N VAL A 434 14.25 -3.24 -1.82
CA VAL A 434 13.85 -3.26 -0.39
C VAL A 434 12.38 -3.61 -0.20
N VAL A 435 12.07 -4.30 0.91
CA VAL A 435 10.70 -4.62 1.34
C VAL A 435 10.32 -3.73 2.53
N GLY A 436 9.40 -2.80 2.31
CA GLY A 436 8.75 -2.04 3.38
C GLY A 436 7.68 -2.88 4.06
N LEU A 437 7.74 -3.01 5.40
CA LEU A 437 6.76 -3.79 6.14
C LEU A 437 5.45 -3.01 6.39
N ILE A 438 4.35 -3.55 5.88
CA ILE A 438 2.98 -3.05 6.09
C ILE A 438 2.55 -3.20 7.56
N PHE A 439 1.82 -2.24 8.15
CA PHE A 439 1.32 -2.34 9.54
C PHE A 439 -0.16 -2.73 9.66
N ALA A 440 -0.63 -3.47 8.66
CA ALA A 440 -1.95 -4.05 8.63
C ALA A 440 -1.99 -5.39 9.37
N GLN A 441 -2.88 -5.53 10.37
CA GLN A 441 -2.88 -6.73 11.23
C GLN A 441 -3.18 -8.01 10.47
N HIS A 442 -4.02 -7.97 9.43
CA HIS A 442 -4.43 -9.18 8.74
C HIS A 442 -3.29 -9.75 7.89
N GLN A 443 -2.43 -8.90 7.31
CA GLN A 443 -1.23 -9.31 6.58
C GLN A 443 -0.12 -9.76 7.53
N LEU A 444 0.30 -8.92 8.49
CA LEU A 444 1.46 -9.23 9.34
C LEU A 444 1.21 -10.40 10.29
N ASN A 445 -0.03 -10.62 10.74
CA ASN A 445 -0.31 -11.78 11.59
C ASN A 445 -0.49 -13.08 10.78
N ASP A 446 -0.65 -13.04 9.47
CA ASP A 446 -0.95 -14.24 8.68
C ASP A 446 0.20 -15.26 8.75
N GLY A 447 -0.10 -16.45 9.27
CA GLY A 447 0.89 -17.51 9.53
C GLY A 447 1.81 -17.26 10.73
N VAL A 448 1.80 -16.07 11.33
CA VAL A 448 2.63 -15.72 12.51
C VAL A 448 1.81 -15.83 13.80
N ARG A 449 0.59 -15.27 13.80
CA ARG A 449 -0.30 -15.22 14.96
C ARG A 449 -1.75 -15.51 14.58
N ARG A 450 -2.46 -16.21 15.49
CA ARG A 450 -3.89 -16.51 15.30
C ARG A 450 -4.83 -15.39 15.72
N ARG A 451 -4.38 -14.51 16.62
CA ARG A 451 -5.17 -13.41 17.17
C ARG A 451 -4.50 -12.08 16.83
N PRO A 452 -5.29 -11.04 16.56
CA PRO A 452 -4.78 -9.68 16.45
C PRO A 452 -3.92 -9.30 17.66
N THR A 453 -2.83 -8.60 17.39
CA THR A 453 -2.01 -7.88 18.37
C THR A 453 -2.83 -6.80 19.07
N LYS A 454 -2.60 -6.62 20.37
CA LYS A 454 -3.30 -5.66 21.23
C LYS A 454 -2.36 -4.69 21.95
N SER A 455 -1.06 -4.98 21.98
CA SER A 455 -0.05 -4.10 22.56
C SER A 455 1.12 -3.93 21.61
N PHE A 456 1.93 -2.90 21.85
CA PHE A 456 3.14 -2.63 21.09
C PHE A 456 4.10 -3.83 21.12
N GLU A 457 4.27 -4.47 22.27
CA GLU A 457 5.20 -5.60 22.43
C GLU A 457 4.78 -6.78 21.56
N GLU A 458 3.48 -7.09 21.49
CA GLU A 458 2.98 -8.13 20.59
C GLU A 458 3.20 -7.78 19.12
N SER A 459 3.02 -6.51 18.76
CA SER A 459 3.24 -6.00 17.41
C SER A 459 4.70 -6.03 17.01
N PHE A 460 5.58 -5.63 17.94
CA PHE A 460 7.01 -5.57 17.75
C PHE A 460 7.59 -6.97 17.50
N GLU A 461 7.16 -7.98 18.25
CA GLU A 461 7.58 -9.37 18.01
C GLU A 461 7.20 -9.88 16.62
N VAL A 462 6.01 -9.49 16.11
CA VAL A 462 5.60 -9.82 14.74
C VAL A 462 6.49 -9.12 13.73
N ILE A 463 6.69 -7.81 13.88
CA ILE A 463 7.54 -7.02 12.98
C ILE A 463 8.95 -7.61 12.92
N CYS A 464 9.58 -7.85 14.07
CA CYS A 464 10.89 -8.49 14.16
C CYS A 464 10.91 -9.85 13.47
N ARG A 465 9.85 -10.67 13.61
CA ARG A 465 9.77 -11.96 12.92
C ARG A 465 9.82 -11.82 11.39
N HIS A 466 9.17 -10.82 10.81
CA HIS A 466 9.25 -10.54 9.37
C HIS A 466 10.62 -10.00 8.96
N LEU A 467 11.16 -9.04 9.72
CA LEU A 467 12.49 -8.47 9.49
C LEU A 467 13.58 -9.54 9.50
N ASP A 468 13.58 -10.38 10.53
CA ASP A 468 14.52 -11.48 10.72
C ASP A 468 14.40 -12.49 9.57
N ARG A 469 13.18 -12.80 9.14
CA ARG A 469 13.00 -13.74 8.03
C ARG A 469 13.55 -13.20 6.71
N ILE A 470 13.35 -11.91 6.41
CA ILE A 470 13.95 -11.29 5.23
C ILE A 470 15.49 -11.29 5.33
N ALA A 471 16.02 -11.02 6.52
CA ALA A 471 17.46 -11.08 6.78
C ALA A 471 18.04 -12.49 6.65
N GLU A 472 17.34 -13.53 7.13
CA GLU A 472 17.74 -14.94 6.94
C GLU A 472 17.87 -15.32 5.45
N ILE A 473 16.99 -14.78 4.60
CA ILE A 473 16.97 -15.08 3.15
C ILE A 473 18.09 -14.33 2.42
N THR A 474 18.32 -13.08 2.80
CA THR A 474 19.21 -12.14 2.09
C THR A 474 20.59 -12.01 2.73
N GLY A 475 20.80 -12.60 3.91
CA GLY A 475 22.03 -12.57 4.69
C GLY A 475 22.23 -11.32 5.57
N SER A 476 21.32 -10.33 5.54
CA SER A 476 21.38 -9.13 6.38
C SER A 476 20.06 -8.36 6.39
N HIS A 477 19.88 -7.41 7.31
CA HIS A 477 18.71 -6.52 7.33
C HIS A 477 18.67 -5.49 6.18
N ARG A 478 19.60 -5.52 5.21
CA ARG A 478 19.76 -4.53 4.13
C ARG A 478 18.58 -4.41 3.15
N HIS A 479 17.72 -5.43 3.10
CA HIS A 479 16.59 -5.52 2.16
C HIS A 479 15.22 -5.40 2.86
N ALA A 480 15.21 -4.93 4.10
CA ALA A 480 13.99 -4.64 4.84
C ALA A 480 13.91 -3.16 5.22
N ALA A 481 12.71 -2.60 5.22
CA ALA A 481 12.41 -1.22 5.61
C ALA A 481 11.01 -1.13 6.23
N ILE A 482 10.59 0.09 6.54
CA ILE A 482 9.24 0.38 7.03
C ILE A 482 8.40 0.98 5.91
N GLY A 483 7.15 0.52 5.80
CA GLY A 483 6.15 1.07 4.88
C GLY A 483 4.78 0.88 5.50
N SER A 484 4.43 1.76 6.43
CA SER A 484 3.36 1.50 7.41
C SER A 484 2.00 1.31 6.77
N ASP A 485 1.75 1.97 5.63
CA ASP A 485 0.46 2.07 4.96
C ASP A 485 -0.59 2.76 5.85
N PHE A 486 -0.13 3.66 6.73
CA PHE A 486 -1.02 4.47 7.53
C PHE A 486 -1.94 5.33 6.64
N ASP A 487 -3.22 5.34 7.02
CA ASP A 487 -4.34 5.93 6.29
C ASP A 487 -4.71 5.27 4.94
N GLY A 488 -4.10 4.13 4.57
CA GLY A 488 -4.39 3.33 3.36
C GLY A 488 -5.33 2.14 3.56
N PHE A 489 -6.45 2.30 4.28
CA PHE A 489 -7.43 1.21 4.52
C PHE A 489 -6.93 -0.04 5.30
N ILE A 490 -5.78 0.02 5.97
CA ILE A 490 -5.17 -1.10 6.72
C ILE A 490 -5.85 -1.55 8.02
N LYS A 491 -7.14 -1.27 8.23
CA LYS A 491 -7.77 -1.55 9.53
C LYS A 491 -8.09 -3.04 9.74
N PRO A 492 -7.83 -3.58 10.95
CA PRO A 492 -7.17 -2.93 12.10
C PRO A 492 -5.64 -2.80 11.91
N THR A 493 -5.05 -1.73 12.45
CA THR A 493 -3.59 -1.50 12.53
C THR A 493 -2.98 -2.32 13.68
N MET A 494 -1.67 -2.56 13.62
CA MET A 494 -0.92 -3.24 14.68
C MET A 494 -1.13 -2.56 16.05
N GLY A 495 -1.33 -3.35 17.11
CA GLY A 495 -1.61 -2.83 18.44
C GLY A 495 -0.46 -1.98 18.97
N GLY A 496 -0.73 -0.77 19.47
CA GLY A 496 0.30 0.16 19.95
C GLY A 496 1.22 0.76 18.88
N LEU A 497 0.89 0.56 17.59
CA LEU A 497 1.49 1.20 16.41
C LEU A 497 0.34 1.67 15.50
N GLU A 498 -0.22 2.83 15.83
CA GLU A 498 -1.52 3.25 15.30
C GLU A 498 -1.46 4.59 14.56
N SER A 499 -0.35 5.31 14.68
CA SER A 499 -0.06 6.56 13.97
C SER A 499 1.44 6.79 13.80
N MET A 500 1.79 7.79 12.99
CA MET A 500 3.20 8.19 12.83
C MET A 500 3.88 8.58 14.15
N SER A 501 3.15 9.08 15.16
CA SER A 501 3.74 9.40 16.47
C SER A 501 4.33 8.19 17.20
N ASP A 502 3.91 6.97 16.87
CA ASP A 502 4.39 5.75 17.53
C ASP A 502 5.75 5.27 16.98
N MET A 503 6.20 5.85 15.86
CA MET A 503 7.38 5.41 15.11
C MET A 503 8.69 5.62 15.89
N ALA A 504 8.79 6.69 16.69
CA ALA A 504 9.94 6.93 17.57
C ALA A 504 10.08 5.85 18.67
N ARG A 505 8.97 5.20 19.06
CA ARG A 505 9.01 4.03 19.95
C ARG A 505 9.52 2.80 19.22
N LEU A 506 9.09 2.60 17.96
CA LEU A 506 9.57 1.50 17.12
C LEU A 506 11.08 1.58 16.88
N GLU A 507 11.60 2.76 16.52
CA GLU A 507 13.04 2.96 16.28
C GLU A 507 13.87 2.55 17.50
N ARG A 508 13.49 3.02 18.70
CA ARG A 508 14.18 2.68 19.95
C ARG A 508 14.15 1.17 20.22
N ALA A 509 12.99 0.54 20.04
CA ALA A 509 12.87 -0.91 20.23
C ALA A 509 13.73 -1.70 19.22
N LEU A 510 13.79 -1.28 17.96
CA LEU A 510 14.66 -1.89 16.95
C LEU A 510 16.14 -1.76 17.32
N ARG A 511 16.57 -0.60 17.83
CA ARG A 511 17.95 -0.40 18.31
C ARG A 511 18.28 -1.33 19.48
N ASP A 512 17.35 -1.47 20.43
CA ASP A 512 17.53 -2.36 21.57
C ASP A 512 17.61 -3.85 21.15
N ARG A 513 16.86 -4.24 20.10
CA ARG A 513 16.76 -5.63 19.64
C ARG A 513 17.84 -6.05 18.66
N HIS A 514 18.12 -5.22 17.65
CA HIS A 514 18.99 -5.54 16.51
C HIS A 514 20.32 -4.76 16.54
N GLY A 515 20.49 -3.83 17.49
CA GLY A 515 21.65 -2.94 17.54
C GLY A 515 21.48 -1.72 16.64
N ALA A 516 22.35 -0.72 16.86
CA ALA A 516 22.23 0.58 16.20
C ALA A 516 22.35 0.52 14.67
N GLU A 517 23.29 -0.29 14.15
CA GLU A 517 23.55 -0.37 12.71
C GLU A 517 22.38 -0.98 11.93
N ASP A 518 21.86 -2.13 12.38
CA ASP A 518 20.73 -2.77 11.68
C ASP A 518 19.43 -1.99 11.89
N ALA A 519 19.22 -1.37 13.05
CA ALA A 519 18.10 -0.46 13.24
C ALA A 519 18.16 0.75 12.30
N GLU A 520 19.33 1.36 12.10
CA GLU A 520 19.51 2.46 11.13
C GLU A 520 19.19 2.01 9.69
N ARG A 521 19.69 0.83 9.29
CA ARG A 521 19.36 0.21 8.00
C ARG A 521 17.86 0.06 7.79
N ILE A 522 17.18 -0.56 8.76
CA ILE A 522 15.73 -0.83 8.69
C ILE A 522 14.93 0.47 8.70
N CYS A 523 15.28 1.42 9.56
CA CYS A 523 14.52 2.65 9.75
C CYS A 523 14.70 3.64 8.59
N SER A 524 15.87 3.74 7.97
CA SER A 524 16.12 4.79 6.97
C SER A 524 17.10 4.41 5.87
N ASP A 525 18.26 3.85 6.21
CA ASP A 525 19.39 3.73 5.28
C ASP A 525 19.06 2.86 4.05
N ASN A 526 18.29 1.78 4.22
CA ASN A 526 17.90 0.92 3.11
C ASN A 526 16.93 1.60 2.13
N ALA A 527 15.96 2.34 2.66
CA ALA A 527 15.00 3.10 1.87
C ALA A 527 15.69 4.23 1.11
N LEU A 528 16.52 5.02 1.81
CA LEU A 528 17.31 6.10 1.21
C LEU A 528 18.28 5.58 0.14
N ARG A 529 18.89 4.41 0.35
CA ARG A 529 19.75 3.77 -0.65
C ARG A 529 18.99 3.49 -1.94
N VAL A 530 17.81 2.87 -1.86
CA VAL A 530 16.99 2.54 -3.05
C VAL A 530 16.53 3.81 -3.76
N LEU A 531 16.06 4.81 -3.02
CA LEU A 531 15.68 6.11 -3.58
C LEU A 531 16.87 6.79 -4.28
N ARG A 532 18.02 6.84 -3.62
CA ARG A 532 19.23 7.46 -4.19
C ARG A 532 19.75 6.73 -5.42
N ALA A 533 19.57 5.41 -5.50
CA ALA A 533 20.00 4.60 -6.62
C ALA A 533 19.06 4.72 -7.85
N GLY A 534 17.74 4.68 -7.65
CA GLY A 534 16.79 4.58 -8.77
C GLY A 534 15.93 5.81 -9.06
N TRP A 535 15.58 6.64 -8.07
CA TRP A 535 14.63 7.74 -8.28
C TRP A 535 15.23 8.86 -9.16
N GLY A 536 14.68 9.02 -10.36
CA GLY A 536 15.15 9.94 -11.38
C GLY A 536 16.52 9.57 -11.96
N ALA A 537 16.97 8.32 -11.80
CA ALA A 537 18.15 7.81 -12.50
C ALA A 537 17.74 7.39 -13.92
N ARG A 538 18.37 7.99 -14.94
CA ARG A 538 18.10 7.78 -16.36
C ARG A 538 19.30 7.18 -17.07
#